data_AF-A0A7C4SIX2-F1
#
_entry.id   AF-A0A7C4SIX2-F1
#
_cell.length_a   1.000
_cell.length_b   1.000
_cell.length_c   1.000
_cell.angle_alpha   90.00
_cell.angle_beta   90.00
_cell.angle_gamma   90.00
#
_symmetry.space_group_name_H-M   'P 1'
#
loop_
_entity.id
_entity.type
_entity.pdbx_description
1 polymer ?
#
loop_
_entity_poly.entity_id
_entity_poly.type
_entity_poly.pdbx_seq_one_letter_code
_entity_poly.pdbx_strand_id
1 'polypeptide(L)'
;MSRVDVLSERLIEFVARVASKISYDQRKLAVISGTSMYKVVVNVISRVSNWVSEERGGLLWCRLCGKGSFTKRGLYLHLVRVHNFEIKSIIEEELRRELKIA
;
A
#
# COMPACT_ATOMS: atom_id res chain seq x y z
N MET A 1 20.35 5.25 -1.02
CA MET A 1 18.93 4.95 -0.69
C MET A 1 18.71 5.19 0.79
N SER A 2 17.62 5.87 1.17
CA SER A 2 17.30 6.10 2.59
C SER A 2 16.63 4.87 3.21
N ARG A 3 16.57 4.78 4.55
CA ARG A 3 15.83 3.69 5.22
C ARG A 3 14.33 3.73 4.88
N VAL A 4 13.77 4.92 4.70
CA VAL A 4 12.37 5.11 4.32
C VAL A 4 12.13 4.58 2.92
N ASP A 5 12.99 4.90 1.96
CA ASP A 5 12.89 4.45 0.57
C ASP A 5 12.87 2.91 0.44
N VAL A 6 13.77 2.22 1.14
CA VAL A 6 13.81 0.74 1.18
C VAL A 6 12.57 0.15 1.85
N LEU A 7 12.07 0.79 2.91
CA LEU A 7 10.85 0.34 3.58
C LEU A 7 9.64 0.53 2.66
N SER A 8 9.50 1.69 2.01
CA SER A 8 8.40 1.99 1.08
C SER A 8 8.29 0.95 -0.02
N GLU A 9 9.41 0.55 -0.61
CA GLU A 9 9.45 -0.48 -1.65
C GLU A 9 8.93 -1.84 -1.13
N ARG A 10 9.31 -2.23 0.09
CA ARG A 10 8.85 -3.48 0.72
C ARG A 10 7.36 -3.44 1.10
N LEU A 11 6.76 -2.27 1.25
CA LEU A 11 5.36 -2.10 1.64
C LEU A 11 4.38 -2.11 0.47
N ILE A 12 4.84 -1.98 -0.78
CA ILE A 12 4.00 -1.96 -1.99
C ILE A 12 3.08 -3.19 -2.05
N GLU A 13 3.61 -4.40 -1.79
CA GLU A 13 2.83 -5.64 -1.82
C GLU A 13 1.67 -5.60 -0.80
N PHE A 14 1.91 -5.08 0.40
CA PHE A 14 0.93 -5.04 1.49
C PHE A 14 -0.17 -4.02 1.19
N VAL A 15 0.21 -2.84 0.72
CA VAL A 15 -0.74 -1.82 0.25
C VAL A 15 -1.63 -2.38 -0.85
N ALA A 16 -1.05 -3.03 -1.86
CA ALA A 16 -1.80 -3.59 -2.97
C ALA A 16 -2.76 -4.71 -2.51
N ARG A 17 -2.34 -5.56 -1.57
CA ARG A 17 -3.20 -6.60 -0.99
C ARG A 17 -4.40 -6.00 -0.27
N VAL A 18 -4.18 -5.05 0.63
CA VAL A 18 -5.25 -4.40 1.41
C VAL A 18 -6.20 -3.63 0.51
N ALA A 19 -5.68 -2.85 -0.43
CA ALA A 19 -6.47 -2.15 -1.46
C ALA A 19 -7.36 -3.11 -2.26
N SER A 20 -6.87 -4.33 -2.48
CA SER A 20 -7.58 -5.36 -3.25
C SER A 20 -8.43 -6.32 -2.42
N LYS A 21 -8.62 -6.04 -1.11
CA LYS A 21 -9.36 -6.90 -0.17
C LYS A 21 -8.78 -8.33 -0.08
N ILE A 22 -7.46 -8.45 -0.17
CA ILE A 22 -6.68 -9.69 -0.02
C ILE A 22 -5.95 -9.64 1.32
N SER A 23 -5.99 -10.74 2.07
CA SER A 23 -5.25 -10.87 3.32
C SER A 23 -3.73 -10.92 3.09
N TYR A 24 -2.98 -10.52 4.10
CA TYR A 24 -1.53 -10.60 4.12
C TYR A 24 -1.06 -11.19 5.45
N ASP A 25 0.15 -11.74 5.47
CA ASP A 25 0.76 -12.26 6.68
C ASP A 25 1.27 -11.12 7.57
N GLN A 26 0.62 -10.96 8.73
CA GLN A 26 1.00 -9.96 9.72
C GLN A 26 2.39 -10.21 10.32
N ARG A 27 2.84 -11.47 10.42
CA ARG A 27 4.19 -11.80 10.92
C ARG A 27 5.25 -11.32 9.93
N LYS A 28 5.03 -11.54 8.63
CA LYS A 28 5.90 -10.99 7.57
C LYS A 28 6.00 -9.47 7.66
N LEU A 29 4.87 -8.80 7.88
CA LEU A 29 4.86 -7.34 8.05
C LEU A 29 5.65 -6.89 9.28
N ALA A 30 5.47 -7.56 10.42
CA ALA A 30 6.18 -7.25 11.66
C ALA A 30 7.70 -7.43 11.54
N VAL A 31 8.16 -8.45 10.80
CA VAL A 31 9.60 -8.64 10.50
C VAL A 31 10.15 -7.50 9.64
N ILE A 32 9.38 -7.02 8.67
CA ILE A 32 9.80 -5.92 7.77
C ILE A 32 9.84 -4.58 8.51
N SER A 33 8.82 -4.28 9.32
CA SER A 33 8.71 -3.00 10.01
C SER A 33 9.54 -2.94 11.30
N GLY A 34 9.75 -4.07 11.97
CA GLY A 34 10.13 -4.10 13.38
C GLY A 34 8.97 -3.75 14.31
N THR A 35 9.12 -4.06 15.59
CA THR A 35 8.06 -3.91 16.61
C THR A 35 7.71 -2.45 16.89
N SER A 36 8.70 -1.56 16.95
CA SER A 36 8.51 -0.13 17.24
C SER A 36 7.68 0.59 16.17
N MET A 37 7.86 0.21 14.91
CA MET A 37 7.23 0.86 13.75
C MET A 37 5.96 0.15 13.27
N TYR A 38 5.65 -1.03 13.81
CA TYR A 38 4.54 -1.86 13.31
C TYR A 38 3.22 -1.10 13.24
N LYS A 39 2.85 -0.38 14.30
CA LYS A 39 1.60 0.39 14.34
C LYS A 39 1.57 1.51 13.30
N VAL A 40 2.70 2.21 13.11
CA VAL A 40 2.83 3.27 12.09
C VAL A 40 2.68 2.67 10.69
N VAL A 41 3.37 1.57 10.42
CA VAL A 41 3.33 0.88 9.12
C VAL A 41 1.93 0.36 8.80
N VAL A 42 1.22 -0.24 9.78
CA VAL A 42 -0.17 -0.69 9.59
C VAL A 42 -1.09 0.49 9.25
N ASN A 43 -0.92 1.64 9.92
CA ASN A 43 -1.69 2.85 9.64
C ASN A 43 -1.41 3.38 8.22
N VAL A 44 -0.13 3.45 7.83
CA VAL A 44 0.29 3.87 6.48
C VAL A 44 -0.32 2.95 5.44
N ILE A 45 -0.21 1.63 5.60
CA ILE A 45 -0.81 0.66 4.68
C ILE A 45 -2.31 0.92 4.54
N SER A 46 -3.03 1.04 5.65
CA SER A 46 -4.48 1.25 5.64
C SER A 46 -4.87 2.54 4.90
N ARG A 47 -4.18 3.65 5.18
CA ARG A 47 -4.45 4.96 4.55
C ARG A 47 -4.16 4.92 3.06
N VAL A 48 -2.96 4.49 2.67
CA VAL A 48 -2.56 4.44 1.26
C VAL A 48 -3.46 3.49 0.48
N SER A 49 -3.85 2.34 1.03
CA SER A 49 -4.78 1.42 0.38
C SER A 49 -6.15 2.07 0.06
N ASN A 50 -6.66 2.92 0.95
CA ASN A 50 -7.91 3.67 0.73
C ASN A 50 -7.75 4.80 -0.31
N TRP A 51 -6.53 5.30 -0.51
CA TRP A 51 -6.25 6.33 -1.52
C TRP A 51 -6.07 5.75 -2.92
N VAL A 52 -5.53 4.54 -3.04
CA VAL A 52 -5.23 3.93 -4.36
C VAL A 52 -6.37 3.10 -4.94
N SER A 53 -7.40 2.79 -4.13
CA SER A 53 -8.54 1.97 -4.55
C SER A 53 -9.88 2.49 -4.05
N GLU A 54 -10.94 2.13 -4.77
CA GLU A 54 -12.31 2.32 -4.32
C GLU A 54 -13.19 1.13 -4.68
N GLU A 55 -14.32 1.06 -4.01
CA GLU A 55 -15.37 0.09 -4.27
C GLU A 55 -16.62 0.85 -4.75
N ARG A 56 -17.13 0.48 -5.92
CA ARG A 56 -18.34 1.07 -6.52
C ARG A 56 -19.32 -0.06 -6.80
N GLY A 57 -20.39 -0.16 -6.03
CA GLY A 57 -21.39 -1.24 -6.20
C GLY A 57 -20.81 -2.65 -6.06
N GLY A 58 -19.88 -2.86 -5.12
CA GLY A 58 -19.21 -4.16 -4.90
C GLY A 58 -18.05 -4.47 -5.86
N LEU A 59 -17.78 -3.58 -6.82
CA LEU A 59 -16.71 -3.73 -7.80
C LEU A 59 -15.50 -2.87 -7.42
N LEU A 60 -14.29 -3.41 -7.62
CA LEU A 60 -13.04 -2.73 -7.30
C LEU A 60 -12.55 -1.87 -8.47
N TRP A 61 -12.09 -0.66 -8.17
CA TRP A 61 -11.56 0.29 -9.14
C TRP A 61 -10.23 0.86 -8.66
N CYS A 62 -9.34 1.16 -9.61
CA CYS A 62 -8.07 1.84 -9.33
C CYS A 62 -8.30 3.36 -9.31
N ARG A 63 -7.98 4.02 -8.19
CA ARG A 63 -8.07 5.49 -8.08
C ARG A 63 -6.94 6.22 -8.80
N LEU A 64 -5.81 5.55 -9.03
CA LEU A 64 -4.64 6.18 -9.65
C LEU A 64 -4.82 6.42 -11.16
N CYS A 65 -5.53 5.52 -11.86
CA CYS A 65 -5.79 5.67 -13.31
C CYS A 65 -7.28 5.62 -13.69
N GLY A 66 -8.19 5.47 -12.72
CA GLY A 66 -9.63 5.40 -12.96
C GLY A 66 -10.11 4.12 -13.68
N LYS A 67 -9.23 3.15 -13.95
CA LYS A 67 -9.59 1.91 -14.64
C LYS A 67 -10.34 0.94 -13.72
N GLY A 68 -11.16 0.10 -14.34
CA GLY A 68 -11.93 -0.95 -13.67
C GLY A 68 -13.14 -1.41 -14.51
N SER A 69 -14.00 -2.26 -13.97
CA SER A 69 -13.87 -2.93 -12.67
C SER A 69 -12.84 -4.07 -12.68
N PHE A 70 -12.22 -4.34 -11.54
CA PHE A 70 -11.28 -5.44 -11.35
C PHE A 70 -11.83 -6.51 -10.39
N THR A 71 -11.38 -7.75 -10.56
CA THR A 71 -11.42 -8.76 -9.50
C THR A 71 -10.40 -8.41 -8.41
N LYS A 72 -10.50 -9.02 -7.21
CA LYS A 72 -9.48 -8.86 -6.15
C LYS A 72 -8.07 -9.14 -6.66
N ARG A 73 -7.87 -10.28 -7.33
CA ARG A 73 -6.56 -10.63 -7.92
C ARG A 73 -6.17 -9.67 -9.05
N GLY A 74 -7.14 -9.22 -9.85
CA GLY A 74 -6.92 -8.26 -10.93
C GLY A 74 -6.39 -6.92 -10.43
N LEU A 75 -7.04 -6.32 -9.41
CA LEU A 75 -6.60 -5.05 -8.84
C LEU A 75 -5.21 -5.18 -8.21
N TYR A 76 -4.94 -6.28 -7.50
CA TYR A 76 -3.63 -6.52 -6.89
C TYR A 76 -2.52 -6.55 -7.95
N LEU A 77 -2.71 -7.33 -9.02
CA LEU A 77 -1.74 -7.41 -10.11
C LEU A 77 -1.60 -6.07 -10.84
N HIS A 78 -2.70 -5.34 -11.03
CA HIS A 78 -2.69 -4.02 -11.65
C HIS A 78 -1.86 -3.03 -10.83
N LEU A 79 -2.11 -2.91 -9.52
CA LEU A 79 -1.38 -2.01 -8.64
C LEU A 79 0.13 -2.33 -8.62
N VAL A 80 0.49 -3.61 -8.46
CA VAL A 80 1.92 -4.03 -8.37
C VAL A 80 2.65 -3.90 -9.71
N ARG A 81 1.99 -4.08 -10.86
CA ARG A 81 2.67 -4.06 -12.17
C ARG A 81 2.63 -2.70 -12.85
N VAL A 82 1.55 -1.95 -12.67
CA VAL A 82 1.32 -0.69 -13.40
C VAL A 82 1.67 0.53 -12.55
N HIS A 83 1.34 0.52 -11.26
CA HIS A 83 1.47 1.69 -10.39
C HIS A 83 2.45 1.47 -9.23
N ASN A 84 3.47 0.61 -9.40
CA ASN A 84 4.42 0.34 -8.33
C ASN A 84 5.16 1.60 -7.88
N PHE A 85 5.50 2.48 -8.82
CA PHE A 85 6.28 3.68 -8.56
C PHE A 85 5.44 4.70 -7.80
N GLU A 86 4.23 4.98 -8.28
CA GLU A 86 3.30 5.91 -7.63
C GLU A 86 2.93 5.43 -6.22
N ILE A 87 2.66 4.13 -6.05
CA ILE A 87 2.40 3.56 -4.73
C ILE A 87 3.62 3.73 -3.82
N LYS A 88 4.85 3.48 -4.31
CA LYS A 88 6.08 3.68 -3.53
C LYS A 88 6.21 5.13 -3.07
N SER A 89 6.00 6.09 -3.98
CA SER A 89 6.06 7.52 -3.67
C SER A 89 5.04 7.92 -2.61
N ILE A 90 3.79 7.47 -2.75
CA ILE A 90 2.72 7.77 -1.78
C ILE A 90 3.03 7.15 -0.41
N ILE A 91 3.59 5.93 -0.36
CA ILE A 91 4.02 5.31 0.90
C ILE A 91 5.16 6.10 1.54
N GLU A 92 6.14 6.53 0.76
CA GLU A 92 7.27 7.31 1.27
C GLU A 92 6.82 8.65 1.88
N GLU A 93 5.93 9.36 1.20
CA GLU A 93 5.35 10.62 1.69
C GLU A 93 4.58 10.40 3.01
N GLU A 94 3.72 9.38 3.07
CA GLU A 94 2.93 9.10 4.27
C GLU A 94 3.80 8.59 5.44
N LEU A 95 4.86 7.82 5.16
CA LEU A 95 5.84 7.42 6.18
C LEU A 95 6.60 8.62 6.75
N ARG A 96 7.09 9.53 5.89
CA ARG A 96 7.79 10.75 6.32
C ARG A 96 6.89 11.61 7.20
N ARG A 97 5.62 11.75 6.80
CA ARG A 97 4.60 12.48 7.55
C ARG A 97 4.35 11.88 8.93
N GLU A 98 4.11 10.57 9.03
CA GLU A 98 3.86 9.89 10.31
C GLU A 98 5.09 9.91 11.23
N LEU A 99 6.29 9.85 10.65
CA LEU A 99 7.55 9.97 11.38
C LEU A 99 7.93 11.41 11.74
N LYS A 100 7.17 12.40 11.26
CA LYS A 100 7.46 13.83 11.40
C LYS A 100 8.87 14.19 10.91
N ILE A 101 9.31 13.52 9.85
CA ILE A 101 10.58 13.79 9.18
C ILE A 101 10.26 14.79 8.06
N ALA A 102 10.89 15.97 8.13
CA ALA A 102 10.80 17.00 7.10
C ALA A 102 11.50 16.56 5.81
#